data_AF-A0A7J6PL97-F1
#
_entry.id   AF-A0A7J6PL97-F1
#
_cell.length_a   1.000
_cell.length_b   1.000
_cell.length_c   1.000
_cell.angle_alpha   90.00
_cell.angle_beta   90.00
_cell.angle_gamma   90.00
#
_symmetry.space_group_name_H-M   'P 1'
#
loop_
_entity.id
_entity.type
_entity.pdbx_description
1 polymer ?
#
loop_
_entity_poly.entity_id
_entity_poly.type
_entity_poly.pdbx_seq_one_letter_code
_entity_poly.pdbx_strand_id
1 'polypeptide(L)'
;MGWLWGGHEKEANVGSENEDKNAADSKEAAAATAPKEQVDPNDGKQVADAHKQAIQSCKHLKDRYDQCFNNWYRHAFLRGDLALSCDEYFEEYRACLVEDMEARGLGHLCMFGPDKPADFDEGKD
;
A
#
# COMPACT_ATOMS: atom_id res chain seq x y z
N MET A 1 0.55 -8.60 -52.54
CA MET A 1 -0.05 -7.87 -53.68
C MET A 1 -1.52 -7.72 -53.36
N GLY A 2 -1.95 -6.52 -52.96
CA GLY A 2 -3.24 -6.28 -52.32
C GLY A 2 -4.35 -5.84 -53.27
N TRP A 3 -5.58 -5.82 -52.74
CA TRP A 3 -6.77 -5.10 -53.21
C TRP A 3 -7.56 -4.72 -51.93
N LEU A 4 -7.52 -3.45 -51.48
CA LEU A 4 -8.55 -2.38 -51.65
C LEU A 4 -9.79 -2.60 -50.75
N TRP A 5 -9.95 -1.92 -49.60
CA TRP A 5 -10.52 -0.58 -49.33
C TRP A 5 -12.01 -0.36 -49.74
N GLY A 6 -12.84 -0.03 -48.74
CA GLY A 6 -14.22 0.51 -48.83
C GLY A 6 -15.09 -0.06 -47.68
N GLY A 7 -15.70 0.65 -46.73
CA GLY A 7 -16.00 2.07 -46.53
C GLY A 7 -17.51 2.25 -46.36
N HIS A 8 -18.02 2.51 -45.14
CA HIS A 8 -19.23 3.33 -44.86
C HIS A 8 -19.45 3.53 -43.33
N GLU A 9 -19.40 4.78 -42.89
CA GLU A 9 -19.98 5.33 -41.64
C GLU A 9 -21.50 5.11 -41.59
N LYS A 10 -22.13 4.96 -40.41
CA LYS A 10 -23.34 5.71 -39.99
C LYS A 10 -23.47 5.76 -38.46
N GLU A 11 -23.75 6.98 -38.01
CA GLU A 11 -23.98 7.51 -36.66
C GLU A 11 -25.39 7.22 -36.11
N ALA A 12 -25.55 7.29 -34.76
CA ALA A 12 -26.65 7.83 -33.94
C ALA A 12 -26.82 7.02 -32.62
N ASN A 13 -26.52 7.54 -31.42
CA ASN A 13 -27.20 8.55 -30.58
C ASN A 13 -27.97 7.87 -29.42
N VAL A 14 -27.60 8.17 -28.16
CA VAL A 14 -28.48 8.58 -27.05
C VAL A 14 -27.59 8.99 -25.87
N GLY A 15 -27.74 10.24 -25.44
CA GLY A 15 -27.07 10.79 -24.26
C GLY A 15 -27.81 10.52 -22.95
N SER A 16 -27.14 10.83 -21.85
CA SER A 16 -27.77 11.54 -20.73
C SER A 16 -26.69 12.29 -19.96
N GLU A 17 -26.86 13.60 -19.91
CA GLU A 17 -26.18 14.52 -19.00
C GLU A 17 -26.40 14.09 -17.55
N ASN A 18 -25.41 14.35 -16.69
CA ASN A 18 -25.66 14.81 -15.33
C ASN A 18 -24.56 15.80 -14.95
N GLU A 19 -24.96 17.06 -14.92
CA GLU A 19 -24.20 18.21 -14.47
C GLU A 19 -24.77 18.60 -13.12
N ASP A 20 -24.11 18.21 -12.02
CA ASP A 20 -24.38 18.77 -10.70
C ASP A 20 -23.15 19.51 -10.21
N LYS A 21 -23.24 20.83 -10.40
CA LYS A 21 -22.40 21.84 -9.76
C LYS A 21 -22.81 21.93 -8.28
N ASN A 22 -21.86 21.79 -7.37
CA ASN A 22 -21.87 22.62 -6.18
C ASN A 22 -20.44 22.98 -5.77
N ALA A 23 -20.19 24.29 -5.72
CA ALA A 23 -18.92 24.88 -5.36
C ALA A 23 -19.07 25.65 -4.05
N ALA A 24 -18.01 25.55 -3.24
CA ALA A 24 -17.61 26.38 -2.09
C ALA A 24 -18.43 26.17 -0.80
N ASP A 25 -17.85 26.16 0.41
CA ASP A 25 -16.61 26.76 0.85
C ASP A 25 -16.15 26.19 2.22
N SER A 26 -14.83 26.07 2.38
CA SER A 26 -14.05 26.17 3.63
C SER A 26 -14.07 25.05 4.71
N LYS A 27 -12.89 24.39 4.78
CA LYS A 27 -12.00 24.27 5.96
C LYS A 27 -12.12 23.02 6.85
N GLU A 28 -11.34 21.97 6.51
CA GLU A 28 -10.40 21.27 7.40
C GLU A 28 -9.53 20.32 6.55
N ALA A 29 -8.21 20.30 6.75
CA ALA A 29 -7.32 19.37 6.06
C ALA A 29 -7.43 17.98 6.69
N ALA A 30 -8.47 17.23 6.29
CA ALA A 30 -8.58 15.80 6.57
C ALA A 30 -7.89 15.02 5.43
N ALA A 31 -6.91 14.21 5.79
CA ALA A 31 -6.22 13.32 4.86
C ALA A 31 -7.24 12.50 4.06
N ALA A 32 -7.25 12.71 2.74
CA ALA A 32 -8.16 12.08 1.82
C ALA A 32 -8.01 10.56 1.88
N THR A 33 -8.94 9.88 2.55
CA THR A 33 -9.09 8.45 2.43
C THR A 33 -9.89 8.19 1.15
N ALA A 34 -9.18 7.88 0.06
CA ALA A 34 -9.80 7.37 -1.16
C ALA A 34 -10.61 6.10 -0.81
N PRO A 35 -11.75 5.82 -1.48
CA PRO A 35 -12.47 4.56 -1.28
C PRO A 35 -11.56 3.41 -1.72
N LYS A 36 -11.08 2.63 -0.75
CA LYS A 36 -10.31 1.41 -1.06
C LYS A 36 -11.31 0.29 -1.27
N GLU A 37 -11.26 -0.32 -2.46
CA GLU A 37 -12.06 -1.49 -2.84
C GLU A 37 -11.90 -2.61 -1.80
N GLN A 38 -13.00 -3.28 -1.44
CA GLN A 38 -12.98 -4.42 -0.51
C GLN A 38 -12.27 -5.61 -1.17
N VAL A 39 -11.32 -6.22 -0.46
CA VAL A 39 -10.55 -7.37 -0.97
C VAL A 39 -11.16 -8.67 -0.47
N ASP A 40 -11.31 -9.66 -1.34
CA ASP A 40 -11.70 -11.02 -0.93
C ASP A 40 -10.57 -11.67 -0.10
N PRO A 41 -10.80 -12.03 1.19
CA PRO A 41 -9.75 -12.57 2.05
C PRO A 41 -9.29 -13.99 1.69
N ASN A 42 -10.06 -14.73 0.87
CA ASN A 42 -9.70 -16.09 0.43
C ASN A 42 -8.86 -16.08 -0.84
N ASP A 43 -8.84 -14.97 -1.59
CA ASP A 43 -8.00 -14.78 -2.75
C ASP A 43 -6.59 -14.29 -2.34
N GLY A 44 -5.68 -15.23 -2.16
CA GLY A 44 -4.30 -14.94 -1.74
C GLY A 44 -3.54 -14.01 -2.69
N LYS A 45 -3.93 -13.92 -3.97
CA LYS A 45 -3.31 -12.96 -4.90
C LYS A 45 -3.76 -11.54 -4.60
N GLN A 46 -5.06 -11.33 -4.39
CA GLN A 46 -5.57 -10.00 -4.05
C GLN A 46 -5.05 -9.51 -2.70
N VAL A 47 -4.92 -10.41 -1.71
CA VAL A 47 -4.31 -10.10 -0.42
C VAL A 47 -2.84 -9.67 -0.58
N ALA A 48 -2.06 -10.36 -1.41
CA ALA A 48 -0.67 -9.99 -1.68
C ALA A 48 -0.55 -8.63 -2.42
N ASP A 49 -1.42 -8.39 -3.40
CA ASP A 49 -1.48 -7.11 -4.13
C ASP A 49 -1.88 -5.96 -3.20
N ALA A 50 -2.83 -6.19 -2.30
CA ALA A 50 -3.26 -5.24 -1.28
C ALA A 50 -2.12 -4.92 -0.31
N HIS A 51 -1.43 -5.94 0.23
CA HIS A 51 -0.28 -5.77 1.10
C HIS A 51 0.82 -4.95 0.42
N LYS A 52 1.13 -5.26 -0.84
CA LYS A 52 2.09 -4.50 -1.64
C LYS A 52 1.67 -3.04 -1.79
N GLN A 53 0.38 -2.77 -2.03
CA GLN A 53 -0.13 -1.39 -2.13
C GLN A 53 -0.02 -0.64 -0.79
N ALA A 54 -0.32 -1.26 0.35
CA ALA A 54 -0.15 -0.63 1.65
C ALA A 54 1.32 -0.28 1.95
N ILE A 55 2.25 -1.15 1.56
CA ILE A 55 3.69 -0.84 1.68
C ILE A 55 4.05 0.41 0.86
N GLN A 56 3.46 0.58 -0.33
CA GLN A 56 3.73 1.74 -1.17
C GLN A 56 3.08 3.01 -0.62
N SER A 57 1.86 2.96 -0.09
CA SER A 57 1.20 4.13 0.51
C SER A 57 1.94 4.62 1.76
N CYS A 58 2.42 3.70 2.59
CA CYS A 58 3.18 3.97 3.81
C CYS A 58 4.69 4.16 3.59
N LYS A 59 5.16 4.22 2.34
CA LYS A 59 6.60 4.26 2.00
C LYS A 59 7.35 5.41 2.67
N HIS A 60 6.75 6.59 2.78
CA HIS A 60 7.38 7.76 3.39
C HIS A 60 7.70 7.57 4.88
N LEU A 61 6.81 6.89 5.63
CA LEU A 61 7.03 6.54 7.04
C LEU A 61 8.09 5.44 7.15
N LYS A 62 8.03 4.44 6.26
CA LYS A 62 9.06 3.41 6.15
C LYS A 62 10.44 4.01 5.93
N ASP A 63 10.58 4.94 4.99
CA ASP A 63 11.89 5.53 4.64
C ASP A 63 12.48 6.29 5.85
N ARG A 64 11.64 6.91 6.71
CA ARG A 64 12.07 7.56 7.96
C ARG A 64 12.51 6.52 9.01
N TYR A 65 11.71 5.49 9.21
CA TYR A 65 12.04 4.38 10.11
C TYR A 65 13.35 3.69 9.68
N ASP A 66 13.48 3.34 8.40
CA ASP A 66 14.66 2.67 7.85
C ASP A 66 15.93 3.53 8.01
N GLN A 67 15.84 4.85 7.84
CA GLN A 67 16.98 5.74 8.07
C GLN A 67 17.43 5.71 9.54
N CYS A 68 16.48 5.79 10.47
CA CYS A 68 16.78 5.68 11.90
C CYS A 68 17.37 4.30 12.23
N PHE A 69 16.71 3.24 11.78
CA PHE A 69 17.10 1.85 12.04
C PHE A 69 18.50 1.56 11.49
N ASN A 70 18.82 1.97 10.26
CA ASN A 70 20.14 1.75 9.67
C ASN A 70 21.25 2.47 10.44
N ASN A 71 20.97 3.69 10.92
CA ASN A 71 21.91 4.43 11.77
C ASN A 71 22.11 3.73 13.12
N TRP A 72 21.01 3.41 13.80
CA TRP A 72 21.04 2.68 15.07
C TRP A 72 21.72 1.31 14.93
N TYR A 73 21.45 0.57 13.85
CA TYR A 73 22.06 -0.74 13.61
C TYR A 73 23.59 -0.64 13.53
N ARG A 74 24.09 0.33 12.76
CA ARG A 74 25.54 0.54 12.55
C ARG A 74 26.24 1.10 13.78
N HIS A 75 25.56 1.95 14.55
CA HIS A 75 26.15 2.75 15.62
C HIS A 75 25.74 2.33 17.03
N ALA A 76 24.79 1.44 17.24
CA ALA A 76 24.41 0.96 18.57
C ALA A 76 24.45 -0.56 18.59
N PHE A 77 23.59 -1.20 17.79
CA PHE A 77 23.41 -2.65 17.81
C PHE A 77 24.72 -3.43 17.57
N LEU A 78 25.46 -3.11 16.50
CA LEU A 78 26.74 -3.76 16.21
C LEU A 78 27.84 -3.48 17.25
N ARG A 79 27.66 -2.46 18.09
CA ARG A 79 28.57 -2.12 19.20
C ARG A 79 28.11 -2.70 20.55
N GLY A 80 27.02 -3.46 20.56
CA GLY A 80 26.46 -4.11 21.75
C GLY A 80 25.48 -3.24 22.55
N ASP A 81 25.11 -2.06 22.04
CA ASP A 81 24.06 -1.26 22.64
C ASP A 81 22.69 -1.68 22.08
N LEU A 82 21.85 -2.23 22.95
CA LEU A 82 20.54 -2.78 22.62
C LEU A 82 19.39 -1.81 22.93
N ALA A 83 19.68 -0.57 23.34
CA ALA A 83 18.63 0.41 23.61
C ALA A 83 17.87 0.75 22.33
N LEU A 84 16.54 0.55 22.30
CA LEU A 84 15.71 0.94 21.16
C LEU A 84 15.60 2.46 21.08
N SER A 85 15.91 3.02 19.90
CA SER A 85 15.89 4.47 19.65
C SER A 85 14.92 4.90 18.54
N CYS A 86 14.31 3.95 17.82
CA CYS A 86 13.51 4.21 16.62
C CYS A 86 12.03 3.79 16.76
N ASP A 87 11.58 3.54 17.99
CA ASP A 87 10.24 3.00 18.28
C ASP A 87 9.12 3.90 17.78
N GLU A 88 9.26 5.22 17.95
CA GLU A 88 8.26 6.18 17.49
C GLU A 88 8.02 6.07 15.98
N TYR A 89 9.11 6.00 15.19
CA TYR A 89 9.02 5.85 13.73
C TYR A 89 8.49 4.48 13.31
N PHE A 90 8.80 3.44 14.09
CA PHE A 90 8.27 2.11 13.85
C PHE A 90 6.76 2.07 14.07
N GLU A 91 6.27 2.62 15.17
CA GLU A 91 4.84 2.66 15.49
C GLU A 91 4.07 3.52 14.46
N GLU A 92 4.62 4.66 14.01
CA GLU A 92 4.01 5.44 12.92
C GLU A 92 3.86 4.60 11.63
N TYR A 93 4.92 3.90 11.22
CA TYR A 93 4.88 3.05 10.03
C TYR A 93 3.90 1.88 10.19
N ARG A 94 3.93 1.20 11.34
CA ARG A 94 3.05 0.08 11.66
C ARG A 94 1.59 0.50 11.69
N ALA A 95 1.27 1.63 12.31
CA ALA A 95 -0.08 2.17 12.36
C ALA A 95 -0.63 2.40 10.94
N CYS A 96 0.16 3.02 10.06
CA CYS A 96 -0.23 3.23 8.67
C CYS A 96 -0.55 1.91 7.93
N LEU A 97 0.25 0.86 8.12
CA LEU A 97 -0.01 -0.45 7.51
C LEU A 97 -1.31 -1.07 8.01
N VAL A 98 -1.55 -1.01 9.33
CA VAL A 98 -2.76 -1.55 9.95
C VAL A 98 -3.99 -0.81 9.44
N GLU A 99 -3.97 0.52 9.43
CA GLU A 99 -5.07 1.35 8.94
C GLU A 99 -5.35 1.12 7.44
N ASP A 100 -4.31 0.99 6.61
CA ASP A 100 -4.48 0.73 5.16
C ASP A 100 -5.12 -0.63 4.91
N MET A 101 -4.73 -1.64 5.68
CA MET A 101 -5.22 -3.02 5.56
C MET A 101 -6.61 -3.19 6.18
N GLU A 102 -6.90 -2.53 7.30
CA GLU A 102 -8.23 -2.47 7.91
C GLU A 102 -9.26 -1.85 6.97
N ALA A 103 -8.89 -0.75 6.31
CA ALA A 103 -9.74 -0.11 5.30
C ALA A 103 -10.09 -1.04 4.10
N ARG A 104 -9.32 -2.10 3.88
CA ARG A 104 -9.53 -3.11 2.83
C ARG A 104 -10.24 -4.38 3.33
N GLY A 105 -10.57 -4.45 4.62
CA GLY A 105 -11.15 -5.65 5.24
C GLY A 105 -10.13 -6.73 5.63
N LEU A 106 -8.83 -6.42 5.58
CA LEU A 106 -7.72 -7.36 5.79
C LEU A 106 -7.01 -7.17 7.13
N GLY A 107 -7.52 -6.31 8.03
CA GLY A 107 -6.84 -5.97 9.30
C GLY A 107 -6.44 -7.17 10.16
N HIS A 108 -7.24 -8.24 10.15
CA HIS A 108 -6.93 -9.48 10.88
C HIS A 108 -5.61 -10.15 10.45
N LEU A 109 -5.14 -9.90 9.22
CA LEU A 109 -3.89 -10.44 8.68
C LEU A 109 -2.66 -9.63 9.12
N CYS A 110 -2.83 -8.38 9.55
CA CYS A 110 -1.71 -7.55 10.03
C CYS A 110 -1.21 -7.96 11.42
N MET A 111 -2.06 -8.59 12.23
CA MET A 111 -1.70 -9.07 13.56
C MET A 111 -0.92 -10.39 13.51
N PHE A 112 -1.10 -11.16 12.43
CA PHE A 112 -0.46 -12.46 12.20
C PHE A 112 0.28 -12.39 10.87
N GLY A 113 1.43 -11.71 10.85
CA GLY A 113 2.32 -11.74 9.69
C GLY A 113 2.67 -13.20 9.35
N PRO A 114 2.87 -13.55 8.07
CA PRO A 114 3.21 -14.91 7.69
C PRO A 114 4.56 -15.28 8.29
N ASP A 115 4.56 -16.09 9.34
CA ASP A 115 5.71 -16.84 9.85
C ASP A 115 6.10 -17.91 8.82
N LYS A 116 6.42 -17.50 7.58
CA LYS A 116 7.19 -18.39 6.74
C LYS A 116 8.59 -18.41 7.37
N PRO A 117 9.04 -19.57 7.91
CA PRO A 117 10.39 -19.67 8.41
C PRO A 117 11.32 -19.23 7.28
N ALA A 118 12.27 -18.36 7.59
CA ALA A 118 13.35 -18.08 6.65
C ALA A 118 14.03 -19.41 6.35
N ASP A 119 13.95 -19.88 5.10
CA ASP A 119 14.72 -21.02 4.61
C ASP A 119 16.20 -20.59 4.58
N PHE A 120 16.84 -20.57 5.75
CA PHE A 120 18.29 -20.41 5.87
C PHE A 120 18.90 -21.74 5.46
N ASP A 121 19.19 -21.88 4.16
CA ASP A 121 19.94 -23.00 3.60
C ASP A 121 21.34 -22.97 4.22
N GLU A 122 21.53 -23.70 5.33
CA GLU A 122 22.85 -23.98 5.89
C GLU A 122 23.61 -24.81 4.86
N GLY A 123 24.43 -24.10 4.08
CA GLY A 123 25.35 -24.67 3.11
C GLY A 123 26.16 -25.81 3.75
N LYS A 124 25.95 -27.00 3.20
CA LYS A 124 26.65 -28.23 3.51
C LYS A 124 28.11 -28.13 3.03
N ASP A 125 29.05 -28.45 3.92
CA ASP A 125 30.51 -28.38 3.75
C ASP A 125 31.07 -29.04 2.47
#